data_AF-A0A8I0TRH7-F1
#
_entry.id   AF-A0A8I0TRH7-F1
#
_cell.length_a   1.000
_cell.length_b   1.000
_cell.length_c   1.000
_cell.angle_alpha   90.00
_cell.angle_beta   90.00
_cell.angle_gamma   90.00
#
_symmetry.space_group_name_H-M   'P 1'
#
loop_
_entity.id
_entity.type
_entity.pdbx_description
1 polymer ?
#
loop_
_entity_poly.entity_id
_entity_poly.type
_entity_poly.pdbx_seq_one_letter_code
_entity_poly.pdbx_strand_id
1 'polypeptide(L)'
;MFESVRKSFGRFFDSLRTENTAQEAKRTHNLFEAAAVYISASAEDDQEQVDEAVTWVSPEALSFGVSELACRAVIALARERDESPQAVARSLLGLPAA
;
A
#
# COMPACT_ATOMS: atom_id res chain seq x y z
N MET A 1 -1.62 18.49 -7.63
CA MET A 1 -0.64 18.30 -6.53
C MET A 1 -0.40 16.82 -6.18
N PHE A 2 -1.28 15.88 -6.57
CA PHE A 2 -1.10 14.43 -6.40
C PHE A 2 -0.12 13.76 -7.40
N GLU A 3 0.24 14.43 -8.50
CA GLU A 3 1.12 13.83 -9.53
C GLU A 3 2.58 13.64 -9.07
N SER A 4 3.10 14.54 -8.23
CA SER A 4 4.49 14.44 -7.76
C SER A 4 4.68 13.32 -6.74
N VAL A 5 3.65 13.03 -5.93
CA VAL A 5 3.63 11.94 -4.95
C VAL A 5 3.63 10.58 -5.68
N ARG A 6 2.83 10.46 -6.76
CA ARG A 6 2.82 9.27 -7.64
C ARG A 6 4.20 9.01 -8.26
N LYS A 7 4.94 10.06 -8.62
CA LYS A 7 6.26 9.92 -9.26
C LYS A 7 7.33 9.40 -8.33
N SER A 8 7.38 9.89 -7.08
CA SER A 8 8.40 9.48 -6.12
C SER A 8 8.17 8.07 -5.56
N PHE A 9 6.93 7.74 -5.22
CA PHE A 9 6.55 6.37 -4.83
C PHE A 9 6.63 5.40 -6.00
N GLY A 10 6.20 5.83 -7.19
CA GLY A 10 6.35 5.08 -8.42
C GLY A 10 7.80 4.69 -8.67
N ARG A 11 8.75 5.62 -8.52
CA ARG A 11 10.18 5.33 -8.75
C ARG A 11 10.78 4.37 -7.72
N PHE A 12 10.31 4.40 -6.47
CA PHE A 12 10.75 3.48 -5.42
C PHE A 12 10.19 2.07 -5.64
N PHE A 13 8.93 1.96 -6.05
CA PHE A 13 8.30 0.69 -6.43
C PHE A 13 8.85 0.12 -7.74
N ASP A 14 9.17 0.96 -8.72
CA ASP A 14 9.68 0.55 -10.03
C ASP A 14 11.10 -0.03 -9.91
N SER A 15 11.91 0.51 -9.00
CA SER A 15 13.21 -0.07 -8.65
C SER A 15 13.08 -1.47 -8.03
N LEU A 16 12.09 -1.69 -7.17
CA LEU A 16 11.82 -3.00 -6.55
C LEU A 16 11.16 -3.99 -7.53
N ARG A 17 10.35 -3.49 -8.47
CA ARG A 17 9.75 -4.28 -9.56
C ARG A 17 10.82 -4.76 -10.55
N THR A 18 11.81 -3.93 -10.86
CA THR A 18 12.89 -4.26 -11.81
C THR A 18 13.78 -5.41 -11.30
N GLU A 19 13.87 -5.61 -9.99
CA GLU A 19 14.58 -6.77 -9.42
C GLU A 19 13.74 -8.07 -9.48
N ASN A 20 12.42 -7.99 -9.63
CA ASN A 20 11.51 -9.12 -9.49
C ASN A 20 11.03 -9.72 -10.83
N THR A 21 11.24 -9.04 -11.96
CA THR A 21 10.80 -9.49 -13.29
C THR A 21 11.65 -10.63 -13.89
N ALA A 22 12.75 -11.02 -13.27
CA ALA A 22 13.63 -12.07 -13.81
C ALA A 22 13.20 -13.52 -13.49
N GLN A 23 12.06 -13.73 -12.82
CA GLN A 23 11.63 -15.07 -12.41
C GLN A 23 10.12 -15.23 -12.64
N GLU A 24 9.70 -15.02 -13.89
CA GLU A 24 8.43 -15.48 -14.43
C GLU A 24 8.44 -17.01 -14.54
N ALA A 25 8.02 -17.69 -13.48
CA ALA A 25 7.52 -19.06 -13.57
C ALA A 25 6.58 -19.33 -12.40
N LYS A 26 5.27 -19.16 -12.63
CA LYS A 26 4.19 -19.73 -11.80
C LYS A 26 4.25 -19.31 -10.32
N ARG A 27 4.42 -18.02 -10.05
CA ARG A 27 4.50 -17.51 -8.68
C ARG A 27 3.11 -17.35 -8.09
N THR A 28 2.86 -18.06 -7.00
CA THR A 28 1.96 -17.62 -5.94
C THR A 28 2.14 -16.12 -5.72
N HIS A 29 1.07 -15.34 -5.84
CA HIS A 29 1.09 -13.90 -5.60
C HIS A 29 1.76 -13.61 -4.25
N ASN A 30 2.66 -12.63 -4.23
CA ASN A 30 3.34 -12.31 -2.98
C ASN A 30 2.41 -11.50 -2.07
N LEU A 31 2.61 -11.60 -0.76
CA LEU A 31 1.76 -10.95 0.25
C LEU A 31 1.65 -9.42 0.08
N PHE A 32 2.73 -8.76 -0.35
CA PHE A 32 2.73 -7.30 -0.54
C PHE A 32 2.00 -6.89 -1.81
N GLU A 33 2.03 -7.73 -2.85
CA GLU A 33 1.27 -7.55 -4.08
C GLU A 33 -0.24 -7.71 -3.83
N ALA A 34 -0.64 -8.74 -3.07
CA ALA A 34 -2.03 -8.90 -2.64
C ALA A 34 -2.51 -7.70 -1.81
N ALA A 35 -1.69 -7.21 -0.86
CA ALA A 35 -2.04 -6.03 -0.08
C ALA A 35 -2.14 -4.75 -0.92
N ALA A 36 -1.26 -4.57 -1.92
CA ALA A 36 -1.30 -3.42 -2.81
C ALA A 36 -2.55 -3.42 -3.69
N VAL A 37 -2.91 -4.57 -4.27
CA VAL A 37 -4.13 -4.70 -5.08
C VAL A 37 -5.36 -4.52 -4.19
N TYR A 38 -5.44 -5.21 -3.05
CA TYR A 38 -6.56 -5.08 -2.11
C TYR A 38 -6.81 -3.63 -1.71
N ILE A 39 -5.78 -2.86 -1.31
CA ILE A 39 -5.95 -1.48 -0.84
C ILE A 39 -6.28 -0.52 -1.98
N SER A 40 -5.68 -0.70 -3.17
CA SER A 40 -6.01 0.15 -4.32
C SER A 40 -7.43 -0.09 -4.81
N ALA A 41 -7.84 -1.35 -4.97
CA ALA A 41 -9.21 -1.72 -5.30
C ALA A 41 -10.22 -1.23 -4.25
N SER A 42 -9.90 -1.35 -2.95
CA SER A 42 -10.74 -0.80 -1.88
C SER A 42 -10.89 0.72 -1.96
N ALA A 43 -9.84 1.45 -2.37
CA ALA A 43 -9.89 2.90 -2.51
C ALA A 43 -10.65 3.36 -3.77
N GLU A 44 -10.78 2.47 -4.77
CA GLU A 44 -11.48 2.72 -6.04
C GLU A 44 -12.91 2.15 -6.05
N ASP A 45 -13.38 1.60 -4.91
CA ASP A 45 -14.66 0.89 -4.78
C ASP A 45 -14.81 -0.29 -5.79
N ASP A 46 -13.70 -0.90 -6.20
CA ASP A 46 -13.67 -2.05 -7.11
C ASP A 46 -13.78 -3.37 -6.33
N GLN A 47 -15.03 -3.78 -6.08
CA GLN A 47 -15.31 -5.00 -5.32
C GLN A 47 -14.82 -6.28 -6.02
N GLU A 48 -14.79 -6.30 -7.35
CA GLU A 48 -14.34 -7.48 -8.11
C GLU A 48 -12.85 -7.73 -7.88
N GLN A 49 -12.02 -6.68 -7.96
CA GLN A 49 -10.60 -6.81 -7.66
C GLN A 49 -10.31 -7.05 -6.16
N VAL A 50 -11.14 -6.52 -5.26
CA VAL A 50 -11.05 -6.88 -3.84
C VAL A 50 -11.26 -8.37 -3.64
N ASP A 51 -12.33 -8.93 -4.23
CA ASP A 51 -12.67 -10.34 -4.13
C ASP A 51 -11.59 -11.24 -4.77
N GLU A 52 -10.94 -10.78 -5.84
CA GLU A 52 -9.80 -11.47 -6.43
C GLU A 52 -8.58 -11.47 -5.48
N ALA A 53 -8.20 -10.31 -4.94
CA ALA A 53 -7.01 -10.15 -4.11
C ALA A 53 -7.06 -10.95 -2.81
N VAL A 54 -8.25 -11.12 -2.21
CA VAL A 54 -8.41 -11.94 -0.99
C VAL A 54 -8.17 -13.43 -1.23
N THR A 55 -8.21 -13.91 -2.49
CA THR A 55 -7.91 -15.32 -2.81
C THR A 55 -6.42 -15.61 -2.95
N TRP A 56 -5.59 -14.58 -3.06
CA TRP A 56 -4.17 -14.72 -3.38
C TRP A 56 -3.32 -15.22 -2.22
N VAL A 57 -3.72 -14.91 -0.99
CA VAL A 57 -3.00 -15.24 0.25
C VAL A 57 -3.97 -15.53 1.38
N SER A 58 -3.49 -16.06 2.51
CA SER A 58 -4.37 -16.25 3.68
C SER A 58 -4.85 -14.90 4.24
N PRO A 59 -6.00 -14.85 4.93
CA PRO A 59 -6.50 -13.63 5.56
C PRO A 59 -5.49 -12.99 6.53
N GLU A 60 -4.72 -13.81 7.27
CA GLU A 60 -3.68 -13.34 8.21
C GLU A 60 -2.51 -12.71 7.46
N ALA A 61 -2.10 -13.31 6.34
CA ALA A 61 -1.09 -12.76 5.44
C ALA A 61 -1.54 -11.42 4.87
N LEU A 62 -2.77 -11.33 4.37
CA LEU A 62 -3.30 -10.08 3.82
C LEU A 62 -3.35 -8.98 4.90
N SER A 63 -3.83 -9.31 6.11
CA SER A 63 -3.90 -8.37 7.23
C SER A 63 -2.52 -7.83 7.63
N PHE A 64 -1.51 -8.70 7.64
CA PHE A 64 -0.12 -8.28 7.86
C PHE A 64 0.36 -7.32 6.76
N GLY A 65 0.13 -7.67 5.48
CA GLY A 65 0.53 -6.83 4.35
C GLY A 65 -0.13 -5.46 4.35
N VAL A 66 -1.43 -5.40 4.64
CA VAL A 66 -2.19 -4.14 4.78
C VAL A 66 -1.66 -3.29 5.92
N SER A 67 -1.39 -3.89 7.08
CA SER A 67 -0.87 -3.17 8.25
C SER A 67 0.51 -2.56 7.99
N GLU A 68 1.40 -3.31 7.34
CA GLU A 68 2.73 -2.83 6.96
C GLU A 68 2.65 -1.72 5.90
N LEU A 69 1.77 -1.88 4.90
CA LEU A 69 1.56 -0.85 3.88
C LEU A 69 1.02 0.45 4.49
N ALA A 70 0.06 0.36 5.42
CA ALA A 70 -0.47 1.52 6.15
C ALA A 70 0.63 2.23 6.96
N CYS A 71 1.49 1.48 7.65
CA CYS A 71 2.62 2.04 8.39
C CYS A 71 3.58 2.82 7.48
N ARG A 72 3.97 2.21 6.35
CA ARG A 72 4.84 2.86 5.35
C ARG A 72 4.21 4.12 4.76
N ALA A 73 2.93 4.07 4.43
CA ALA A 73 2.18 5.21 3.91
C ALA A 73 2.16 6.37 4.91
N VAL A 74 1.89 6.10 6.19
CA VAL A 74 1.89 7.12 7.24
C VAL A 74 3.28 7.73 7.43
N ILE A 75 4.35 6.92 7.50
CA ILE A 75 5.72 7.43 7.67
C ILE A 75 6.12 8.33 6.51
N ALA A 76 5.81 7.92 5.28
CA ALA A 76 6.14 8.70 4.11
C ALA A 76 5.35 10.01 4.06
N LEU A 77 4.04 9.96 4.33
CA LEU A 77 3.19 11.15 4.35
C LEU A 77 3.57 12.13 5.47
N ALA A 78 3.97 11.63 6.63
CA ALA A 78 4.52 12.43 7.74
C ALA A 78 5.76 13.21 7.31
N ARG A 79 6.68 12.56 6.59
CA ARG A 79 7.88 13.22 6.04
C ARG A 79 7.52 14.27 4.98
N GLU A 80 6.54 13.99 4.13
CA GLU A 80 6.08 14.95 3.11
C GLU A 80 5.43 16.20 3.71
N ARG A 81 4.76 16.05 4.86
CA ARG A 81 4.05 17.14 5.55
C ARG A 81 4.89 17.84 6.62
N ASP A 82 6.09 17.35 6.92
CA ASP A 82 6.88 17.75 8.09
C ASP A 82 6.08 17.66 9.41
N GLU A 83 5.25 16.62 9.51
CA GLU A 83 4.38 16.35 10.66
C GLU A 83 4.81 15.05 11.36
N SER A 84 4.36 14.86 12.60
CA SER A 84 4.56 13.57 13.27
C SER A 84 3.64 12.49 12.66
N PRO A 85 4.08 11.21 12.63
CA PRO A 85 3.23 10.09 12.19
C PRO A 85 1.87 10.04 12.92
N GLN A 86 1.86 10.40 14.21
CA GLN A 86 0.64 10.45 15.01
C GLN A 86 -0.33 11.54 14.53
N ALA A 87 0.18 12.75 14.22
CA ALA A 87 -0.65 13.83 13.69
C ALA A 87 -1.29 13.45 12.35
N VAL A 88 -0.49 12.87 11.44
CA VAL A 88 -0.96 12.38 10.15
C VAL A 88 -2.02 11.29 10.30
N ALA A 89 -1.77 10.26 11.13
CA ALA A 89 -2.72 9.16 11.33
C ALA A 89 -4.05 9.66 11.90
N ARG A 90 -4.02 10.59 12.85
CA ARG A 90 -5.24 11.20 13.42
C ARG A 90 -5.98 12.03 12.38
N SER A 91 -5.27 12.82 11.58
CA SER A 91 -5.84 13.62 10.48
C SER A 91 -6.55 12.74 9.44
N LEU A 92 -5.93 11.63 9.01
CA LEU A 92 -6.54 10.68 8.06
C LEU A 92 -7.84 10.06 8.58
N LEU A 93 -7.95 9.89 9.90
CA LEU A 93 -9.14 9.34 10.57
C LEU A 93 -10.16 10.41 10.98
N GLY A 94 -9.92 11.70 10.66
CA GLY A 94 -10.79 12.81 11.08
C GLY A 94 -10.81 13.06 12.60
N LEU A 95 -9.78 12.60 13.32
CA LEU A 95 -9.65 12.78 14.76
C LEU A 95 -8.98 14.14 15.09
N PRO A 96 -9.31 14.77 16.23
CA PRO A 96 -8.68 16.03 16.64
C PRO A 96 -7.18 15.85 16.89
N ALA A 97 -6.38 16.91 16.78
CA ALA A 97 -4.96 16.86 17.17
C ALA A 97 -4.81 16.40 18.65
N ALA A 98 -3.73 15.66 18.92
CA ALA A 98 -3.42 15.15 20.26
C ALA A 98 -2.83 16.24 21.15
#